data_AF-A0A968YQA9-F1
#
_entry.id   AF-A0A968YQA9-F1
#
_cell.length_a   1.000
_cell.length_b   1.000
_cell.length_c   1.000
_cell.angle_alpha   90.00
_cell.angle_beta   90.00
_cell.angle_gamma   90.00
#
_symmetry.space_group_name_H-M   'P 1'
#
loop_
_entity.id
_entity.type
_entity.pdbx_description
1 polymer ?
#
loop_
_entity_poly.entity_id
_entity_poly.type
_entity_poly.pdbx_seq_one_letter_code
_entity_poly.pdbx_strand_id
1 'polypeptide(L)'
;MSSHHKAITDRTFEFAIRIVKLCQVLNESSGVAQTLSKQLIKSGTSIGANVEESQSAQSTADFINKLEIALKEAKETRYWLRLLIATELMPESRLLSLLG
;
A
#
# COMPACT_ATOMS: atom_id res chain seq x y z
N MET A 1 -6.34 -20.13 -21.55
CA MET A 1 -5.36 -19.52 -20.63
C MET A 1 -6.04 -19.42 -19.28
N SER A 2 -5.64 -20.24 -18.30
CA SER A 2 -6.23 -20.17 -16.96
C SER A 2 -5.86 -18.83 -16.33
N SER A 3 -6.84 -17.99 -16.06
CA SER A 3 -6.69 -16.84 -15.19
C SER A 3 -6.34 -17.38 -13.80
N HIS A 4 -5.05 -17.38 -13.45
CA HIS A 4 -4.65 -17.62 -12.07
C HIS A 4 -5.12 -16.43 -11.24
N HIS A 5 -6.29 -16.56 -10.63
CA HIS A 5 -6.78 -15.62 -9.64
C HIS A 5 -5.86 -15.70 -8.41
N LYS A 6 -4.98 -14.71 -8.24
CA LYS A 6 -4.16 -14.59 -7.03
C LYS A 6 -5.04 -14.23 -5.85
N ALA A 7 -4.80 -14.88 -4.72
CA ALA A 7 -5.47 -14.56 -3.47
C ALA A 7 -5.23 -13.09 -3.09
N ILE A 8 -6.17 -12.50 -2.34
CA ILE A 8 -6.03 -11.10 -1.91
C ILE A 8 -4.79 -10.91 -1.03
N THR A 9 -4.44 -11.90 -0.20
CA THR A 9 -3.20 -11.98 0.59
C THR A 9 -1.97 -11.77 -0.30
N ASP A 10 -1.79 -12.63 -1.32
CA ASP A 10 -0.67 -12.54 -2.27
C ASP A 10 -0.62 -11.18 -2.98
N ARG A 11 -1.76 -10.68 -3.43
CA ARG A 11 -1.85 -9.39 -4.14
C ARG A 11 -1.42 -8.23 -3.24
N THR A 12 -1.86 -8.24 -1.98
CA THR A 12 -1.50 -7.19 -1.02
C THR A 12 -0.05 -7.30 -0.55
N PHE A 13 0.51 -8.51 -0.48
CA PHE A 13 1.93 -8.71 -0.21
C PHE A 13 2.80 -8.21 -1.36
N GLU A 14 2.45 -8.54 -2.61
CA GLU A 14 3.13 -8.01 -3.80
C GLU A 14 3.04 -6.48 -3.88
N PHE A 15 1.90 -5.90 -3.50
CA PHE A 15 1.75 -4.45 -3.38
C PHE A 15 2.69 -3.86 -2.31
N ALA A 16 2.75 -4.47 -1.12
CA ALA A 16 3.63 -4.03 -0.04
C ALA A 16 5.11 -4.05 -0.46
N ILE A 17 5.57 -5.08 -1.19
CA ILE A 17 6.93 -5.13 -1.76
C ILE A 17 7.20 -3.90 -2.64
N ARG A 18 6.25 -3.52 -3.49
CA ARG A 18 6.41 -2.39 -4.40
C ARG A 18 6.41 -1.06 -3.65
N ILE A 19 5.61 -0.92 -2.59
CA ILE A 19 5.65 0.24 -1.69
C ILE A 19 7.02 0.36 -1.01
N VAL A 20 7.55 -0.74 -0.47
CA VAL A 20 8.88 -0.75 0.17
C VAL A 20 9.97 -0.29 -0.82
N LYS A 21 9.96 -0.82 -2.05
CA LYS A 21 10.92 -0.41 -3.09
C LYS A 21 10.80 1.07 -3.46
N LEU A 22 9.58 1.59 -3.57
CA LEU A 22 9.35 3.02 -3.82
C LEU A 22 9.88 3.88 -2.66
N CYS A 23 9.60 3.47 -1.42
CA CYS A 23 10.04 4.19 -0.23
C CYS A 23 11.56 4.17 -0.05
N GLN A 24 12.26 3.12 -0.51
CA GLN A 24 13.73 3.10 -0.56
C GLN A 24 14.26 4.23 -1.45
N VAL A 25 13.72 4.37 -2.66
CA VAL A 25 14.11 5.46 -3.60
C VAL A 25 13.77 6.83 -3.02
N LEU A 26 12.59 7.01 -2.41
CA LEU A 26 12.20 8.28 -1.81
C LEU A 26 13.06 8.65 -0.58
N ASN A 27 13.59 7.66 0.14
CA ASN A 27 14.46 7.88 1.31
C ASN A 27 15.89 8.25 0.94
N GLU A 28 16.34 8.01 -0.29
CA GLU A 28 17.60 8.54 -0.81
C GLU A 28 17.54 10.07 -0.97
N SER A 29 16.32 10.62 -1.09
CA SER A 29 16.08 12.06 -1.09
C SER A 29 15.96 12.60 0.35
N SER A 30 16.28 13.89 0.54
CA SER A 30 16.12 14.58 1.83
C SER A 30 14.83 15.42 1.87
N GLY A 31 14.37 15.76 3.08
CA GLY A 31 13.28 16.72 3.28
C GLY A 31 11.88 16.11 3.07
N VAL A 32 11.04 16.79 2.29
CA VAL A 32 9.61 16.45 2.13
C VAL A 32 9.41 15.02 1.61
N ALA A 33 10.22 14.59 0.64
CA ALA A 33 10.16 13.23 0.08
C ALA A 33 10.40 12.14 1.14
N GLN A 34 11.36 12.34 2.03
CA GLN A 34 11.64 11.40 3.13
C GLN A 34 10.49 11.35 4.13
N THR A 35 9.88 12.49 4.45
CA THR A 35 8.72 12.56 5.37
C THR A 35 7.51 11.85 4.77
N LEU A 36 7.22 12.05 3.48
CA LEU A 36 6.14 11.35 2.79
C LEU A 36 6.41 9.85 2.65
N SER A 37 7.66 9.45 2.42
CA SER A 37 8.06 8.04 2.37
C SER A 37 7.70 7.29 3.65
N LYS A 38 7.88 7.93 4.82
CA LYS A 38 7.51 7.35 6.13
C LYS A 38 5.99 7.14 6.29
N GLN A 39 5.17 8.05 5.78
CA GLN A 39 3.71 7.89 5.79
C GLN A 39 3.25 6.81 4.81
N LEU A 40 3.87 6.78 3.63
CA LEU A 40 3.56 5.83 2.58
C LEU A 40 3.94 4.39 2.96
N ILE A 41 5.13 4.17 3.53
CA ILE A 41 5.56 2.82 3.93
C ILE A 41 4.66 2.27 5.03
N LYS A 42 4.24 3.11 5.98
CA LYS A 42 3.36 2.71 7.07
C LYS A 42 1.99 2.29 6.53
N SER A 43 1.30 3.17 5.82
CA SER A 43 -0.03 2.86 5.29
C SER A 43 0.01 1.72 4.27
N GLY A 44 0.95 1.75 3.32
CA GLY A 44 0.98 0.79 2.21
C GLY A 44 1.31 -0.65 2.63
N THR A 45 2.10 -0.84 3.69
CA THR A 45 2.38 -2.17 4.24
C THR A 45 1.29 -2.65 5.21
N SER A 46 0.62 -1.73 5.90
CA SER A 46 -0.52 -2.00 6.80
C SER A 46 -1.69 -2.66 6.09
N ILE A 47 -1.89 -2.40 4.79
CA ILE A 47 -2.91 -3.06 3.96
C ILE A 47 -2.73 -4.58 3.99
N GLY A 48 -1.54 -5.07 3.63
CA GLY A 48 -1.25 -6.50 3.60
C GLY A 48 -1.27 -7.10 5.01
N ALA A 49 -0.71 -6.39 5.99
CA ALA A 49 -0.71 -6.85 7.38
C ALA A 49 -2.13 -7.11 7.91
N ASN A 50 -3.07 -6.18 7.70
CA ASN A 50 -4.46 -6.36 8.13
C ASN A 50 -5.21 -7.44 7.32
N VAL A 51 -4.89 -7.61 6.04
CA VAL A 51 -5.44 -8.71 5.23
C VAL A 51 -4.94 -10.06 5.74
N GLU A 52 -3.66 -10.20 6.09
CA GLU A 52 -3.12 -11.42 6.71
C GLU A 52 -3.76 -11.68 8.09
N GLU A 53 -3.88 -10.65 8.93
CA GLU A 53 -4.54 -10.78 10.24
C GLU A 53 -6.00 -11.24 10.12
N SER A 54 -6.72 -10.81 9.07
CA SER A 54 -8.08 -11.27 8.82
C SER A 54 -8.18 -12.79 8.65
N GLN A 55 -7.12 -13.45 8.14
CA GLN A 55 -7.12 -14.92 7.96
C GLN A 55 -7.13 -15.68 9.29
N SER A 56 -6.77 -15.01 10.40
CA SER A 56 -6.78 -15.57 11.75
C SER A 56 -7.91 -15.01 12.63
N ALA A 57 -8.90 -14.36 12.03
CA ALA A 57 -9.99 -13.71 12.74
C ALA A 57 -10.82 -14.70 13.58
N GLN A 58 -11.19 -14.28 14.80
CA GLN A 58 -11.92 -15.13 15.74
C GLN A 58 -13.45 -15.10 15.53
N SER A 59 -13.93 -14.21 14.66
CA SER A 59 -15.34 -14.09 14.29
C SER A 59 -15.50 -13.39 12.94
N THR A 60 -16.69 -13.46 12.34
CA THR A 60 -17.02 -12.71 11.12
C THR A 60 -16.90 -11.20 11.33
N ALA A 61 -17.27 -10.68 12.51
CA ALA A 61 -17.16 -9.26 12.81
C ALA A 61 -15.70 -8.80 12.86
N ASP A 62 -14.83 -9.61 13.47
CA ASP A 62 -13.39 -9.35 13.52
C ASP A 62 -12.77 -9.41 12.11
N PHE A 63 -13.15 -10.42 11.30
CA PHE A 63 -12.75 -10.54 9.90
C PHE A 63 -13.09 -9.27 9.10
N ILE A 64 -14.34 -8.81 9.19
CA ILE A 64 -14.80 -7.59 8.51
C ILE A 64 -14.03 -6.36 9.01
N ASN A 65 -13.86 -6.21 10.32
CA ASN A 65 -13.15 -5.08 10.91
C ASN A 65 -11.69 -4.99 10.41
N LYS A 66 -10.98 -6.13 10.31
CA LYS A 66 -9.61 -6.16 9.75
C LYS A 66 -9.57 -5.74 8.28
N LEU A 67 -10.52 -6.20 7.48
CA LEU A 67 -10.61 -5.78 6.07
C LEU A 67 -11.01 -4.30 5.91
N GLU A 68 -11.85 -3.76 6.81
CA GLU A 68 -12.16 -2.33 6.83
C GLU A 68 -10.95 -1.47 7.17
N ILE A 69 -10.09 -1.92 8.09
CA ILE A 69 -8.81 -1.26 8.38
C ILE A 69 -7.92 -1.30 7.14
N ALA A 70 -7.76 -2.46 6.50
CA ALA A 70 -6.99 -2.58 5.25
C ALA A 70 -7.51 -1.63 4.14
N LEU A 71 -8.83 -1.46 4.04
CA LEU A 71 -9.44 -0.52 3.09
C LEU A 71 -9.14 0.94 3.43
N LYS A 72 -9.15 1.32 4.71
CA LYS A 72 -8.77 2.68 5.16
C LYS A 72 -7.32 2.97 4.81
N GLU A 73 -6.43 2.02 5.08
CA GLU A 73 -5.00 2.11 4.75
C GLU A 73 -4.78 2.23 3.23
N ALA A 74 -5.53 1.47 2.42
CA ALA A 74 -5.46 1.57 0.97
C ALA A 74 -5.86 2.97 0.45
N LYS A 75 -6.89 3.58 1.04
CA LYS A 75 -7.31 4.95 0.69
C LYS A 75 -6.24 5.97 1.07
N GLU A 76 -5.61 5.81 2.24
CA GLU A 76 -4.52 6.66 2.69
C GLU A 76 -3.27 6.52 1.79
N THR A 77 -2.86 5.29 1.48
CA THR A 77 -1.76 5.02 0.55
C THR A 77 -2.01 5.65 -0.82
N ARG A 78 -3.23 5.54 -1.35
CA ARG A 78 -3.61 6.18 -2.61
C ARG A 78 -3.51 7.70 -2.53
N TYR A 79 -3.89 8.31 -1.41
CA TYR A 79 -3.73 9.75 -1.19
C TYR A 79 -2.26 10.16 -1.25
N TRP A 80 -1.37 9.45 -0.55
CA TRP A 80 0.06 9.74 -0.57
C TRP A 80 0.69 9.58 -1.96
N LEU A 81 0.33 8.53 -2.71
CA LEU A 81 0.77 8.35 -4.10
C LEU A 81 0.33 9.50 -5.01
N ARG A 82 -0.92 9.96 -4.88
CA ARG A 82 -1.42 11.12 -5.63
C ARG A 82 -0.70 12.41 -5.24
N LEU A 83 -0.38 12.58 -3.96
CA LEU A 83 0.35 13.76 -3.48
C LEU A 83 1.78 13.79 -4.03
N LEU A 84 2.47 12.64 -4.11
CA LEU A 84 3.80 12.54 -4.72
C LEU A 84 3.80 12.98 -6.20
N ILE A 85 2.76 12.63 -6.94
CA ILE A 85 2.58 13.05 -8.35
C ILE A 85 2.30 14.55 -8.42
N ALA A 86 1.32 15.03 -7.65
CA ALA A 86 0.89 16.43 -7.68
C ALA A 86 1.96 17.42 -7.22
N THR A 87 2.95 16.95 -6.44
CA THR A 87 4.09 17.75 -5.97
C THR A 87 5.36 17.49 -6.77
N GLU A 88 5.27 16.74 -7.88
CA GLU A 88 6.37 16.43 -8.79
C GLU A 88 7.57 15.71 -8.12
N LEU A 89 7.36 15.12 -6.94
CA LEU A 89 8.37 14.36 -6.21
C LEU A 89 8.65 12.99 -6.85
N MET A 90 7.73 12.50 -7.68
CA MET A 90 7.90 11.28 -8.46
C MET A 90 7.10 11.36 -9.76
N PRO A 91 7.68 10.98 -10.92
CA PRO A 91 6.94 10.96 -12.18
C PRO A 91 5.73 10.02 -12.12
N GLU A 92 4.60 10.46 -12.66
CA GLU A 92 3.36 9.67 -12.72
C GLU A 92 3.58 8.30 -13.38
N SER A 93 4.41 8.23 -14.42
CA SER A 93 4.76 6.98 -15.12
C SER A 93 5.35 5.91 -14.20
N ARG A 94 6.00 6.30 -13.09
CA ARG A 94 6.57 5.40 -12.08
C ARG A 94 5.52 4.90 -11.08
N LEU A 95 4.43 5.65 -10.91
CA LEU A 95 3.41 5.42 -9.89
C LEU A 95 2.07 4.89 -10.44
N LEU A 96 1.82 5.04 -11.74
CA LEU A 96 0.59 4.61 -12.43
C LEU A 96 0.21 3.16 -12.10
N SER A 97 1.18 2.26 -12.12
CA SER A 97 0.96 0.85 -11.83
C SER A 97 0.63 0.55 -10.35
N LEU A 98 0.81 1.51 -9.44
CA LEU A 98 0.45 1.42 -8.01
C LEU A 98 -0.91 2.06 -7.71
N LEU A 99 -1.43 2.88 -8.63
CA LEU A 99 -2.67 3.62 -8.40
C LEU A 99 -3.94 2.83 -8.71
N GLY A 100 -3.83 1.70 -9.41
CA GLY A 100 -4.88 0.68 -9.56
C GLY A 100 -6.20 1.22 -10.08
#